data_AF-A0A6V7TPZ3-F1
#
_entry.id   AF-A0A6V7TPZ3-F1
#
_cell.length_a   1.000
_cell.length_b   1.000
_cell.length_c   1.000
_cell.angle_alpha   90.00
_cell.angle_beta   90.00
_cell.angle_gamma   90.00
#
_symmetry.space_group_name_H-M   'P 1'
#
loop_
_entity.id
_entity.type
_entity.pdbx_description
1 polymer ?
#
loop_
_entity_poly.entity_id
_entity_poly.type
_entity_poly.pdbx_seq_one_letter_code
_entity_poly.pdbx_strand_id
1 'polypeptide(L)'
;MALRGETNLFTPCQAIGLFCSKVPPAFTYSTPNAEDTDGNIACAIENQCVFYSSKNLHFTSVCPPVDTEITAVAADMERTYVAFGFCVAIISNHFSKIERRLIIGNGGPKMLLSLTDILVVVDKGNTINVYTQKMAI
;
A
#
# COMPACT_ATOMS: atom_id res chain seq x y z
N MET A 1 -3.39 -19.75 -6.09
CA MET A 1 -2.60 -20.97 -5.84
C MET A 1 -2.27 -20.98 -4.36
N ALA A 2 -3.12 -21.63 -3.56
CA ALA A 2 -3.05 -21.63 -2.11
C ALA A 2 -2.32 -22.88 -1.62
N LEU A 3 -1.26 -22.69 -0.82
CA LEU A 3 -0.73 -23.70 0.10
C LEU A 3 0.20 -23.01 1.12
N ARG A 4 -0.37 -22.14 1.96
CA ARG A 4 0.18 -21.85 3.29
C ARG A 4 -0.42 -22.89 4.22
N GLY A 5 0.40 -23.83 4.71
CA GLY A 5 -0.04 -24.90 5.59
C GLY A 5 -0.71 -24.33 6.85
N GLU A 6 -1.95 -24.74 7.08
CA GLU A 6 -2.65 -24.51 8.34
C GLU A 6 -2.00 -25.38 9.42
N THR A 7 -1.02 -24.82 10.14
CA THR A 7 -0.51 -25.40 11.38
C THR A 7 -1.33 -24.87 12.54
N ASN A 8 -2.07 -25.74 13.25
CA ASN A 8 -2.80 -25.38 14.48
C ASN A 8 -1.89 -24.94 15.65
N LEU A 9 -0.57 -25.04 15.48
CA LEU A 9 0.44 -24.77 16.50
C LEU A 9 1.20 -23.46 16.28
N PHE A 10 1.30 -22.99 15.03
CA PHE A 10 2.11 -21.82 14.69
C PHE A 10 1.25 -20.78 13.99
N THR A 11 1.27 -19.58 14.54
CA THR A 11 0.74 -18.40 13.87
C THR A 11 1.86 -17.78 13.03
N PRO A 12 1.58 -17.28 11.81
CA PRO A 12 2.58 -16.59 11.00
C PRO A 12 3.22 -15.44 11.81
N CYS A 13 4.54 -15.46 11.93
CA CYS A 13 5.31 -14.39 12.54
C CYS A 13 5.93 -13.51 11.44
N GLN A 14 6.09 -12.21 11.71
CA GLN A 14 6.70 -11.27 10.77
C GLN A 14 8.19 -11.61 10.59
N ALA A 15 8.67 -11.58 9.35
CA ALA A 15 10.09 -11.72 9.05
C ALA A 15 10.87 -10.52 9.60
N ILE A 16 11.99 -10.78 10.28
CA ILE A 16 12.85 -9.75 10.89
C ILE A 16 14.01 -9.43 9.93
N GLY A 17 14.40 -8.15 9.83
CA GLY A 17 15.56 -7.71 9.04
C GLY A 17 15.24 -7.35 7.58
N LEU A 18 13.96 -7.39 7.17
CA LEU A 18 13.48 -6.88 5.90
C LEU A 18 12.89 -5.48 6.11
N PHE A 19 13.34 -4.50 5.30
CA PHE A 19 12.95 -3.09 5.44
C PHE A 19 12.19 -2.56 4.22
N CYS A 20 12.56 -3.01 3.03
CA CYS A 20 11.88 -2.70 1.78
C CYS A 20 12.19 -3.78 0.73
N SER A 21 11.28 -3.96 -0.22
CA SER A 21 11.47 -4.81 -1.39
C SER A 21 12.06 -4.00 -2.56
N LYS A 22 11.96 -4.53 -3.78
CA LYS A 22 12.32 -3.81 -5.00
C LYS A 22 11.27 -2.78 -5.42
N VAL A 23 10.10 -2.78 -4.77
CA VAL A 23 9.04 -1.81 -5.04
C VAL A 23 9.44 -0.47 -4.41
N PRO A 24 9.44 0.64 -5.17
CA PRO A 24 9.72 1.95 -4.63
C PRO A 24 8.77 2.30 -3.48
N PRO A 25 9.29 2.81 -2.34
CA PRO A 25 8.43 3.24 -1.24
C PRO A 25 7.69 4.54 -1.58
N ALA A 26 6.60 4.79 -0.86
CA ALA A 26 5.82 6.03 -0.97
C ALA A 26 5.88 6.82 0.33
N PHE A 27 5.92 8.15 0.23
CA PHE A 27 5.83 9.04 1.38
C PHE A 27 4.37 9.42 1.63
N THR A 28 3.93 9.30 2.88
CA THR A 28 2.64 9.81 3.36
C THR A 28 2.90 11.13 4.09
N TYR A 29 2.19 12.18 3.72
CA TYR A 29 2.29 13.48 4.40
C TYR A 29 1.26 13.54 5.53
N SER A 30 1.61 14.12 6.68
CA SER A 30 0.65 14.27 7.80
C SER A 30 -0.25 15.50 7.64
N THR A 31 0.27 16.55 6.99
CA THR A 31 -0.44 17.81 6.75
C THR A 31 0.00 18.43 5.43
N PRO A 32 -0.79 19.33 4.81
CA PRO A 32 -0.42 19.99 3.56
C PRO A 32 0.86 20.83 3.61
N ASN A 33 1.24 21.27 4.82
CA ASN A 33 2.43 22.09 5.09
C ASN A 33 3.48 21.30 5.90
N ALA A 34 3.37 19.97 5.94
CA ALA A 34 4.32 19.12 6.63
C ALA A 34 5.70 19.26 5.97
N GLU A 35 6.75 19.39 6.79
CA GLU A 35 8.10 19.11 6.30
C GLU A 35 8.17 17.64 5.87
N ASP A 36 9.10 17.27 4.99
CA ASP A 36 9.28 15.88 4.54
C ASP A 36 9.50 14.88 5.72
N THR A 37 9.86 15.40 6.90
CA THR A 37 10.05 14.64 8.13
C THR A 37 8.77 14.39 8.94
N ASP A 38 7.67 15.06 8.60
CA ASP A 38 6.38 14.96 9.30
C ASP A 38 5.44 14.00 8.55
N GLY A 39 5.82 12.72 8.50
CA GLY A 39 5.08 11.69 7.78
C GLY A 39 5.54 10.27 8.07
N ASN A 40 5.04 9.35 7.26
CA ASN A 40 5.48 7.96 7.23
C ASN A 40 5.98 7.59 5.84
N ILE A 41 6.80 6.55 5.79
CA ILE A 41 7.29 5.91 4.59
C ILE A 41 6.58 4.56 4.51
N ALA A 42 5.76 4.38 3.48
CA ALA A 42 5.09 3.14 3.16
C ALA A 42 6.01 2.27 2.30
N CYS A 43 6.43 1.13 2.84
CA CYS A 43 7.29 0.16 2.18
C CYS A 43 6.53 -1.13 1.92
N ALA A 44 6.72 -1.71 0.73
CA ALA A 44 6.23 -3.05 0.44
C ALA A 44 7.27 -4.10 0.83
N ILE A 45 6.85 -5.13 1.56
CA ILE A 45 7.63 -6.32 1.89
C ILE A 45 6.77 -7.53 1.56
N GLU A 46 7.12 -8.24 0.47
CA GLU A 46 6.30 -9.34 -0.06
C GLU A 46 4.84 -8.92 -0.28
N ASN A 47 3.91 -9.48 0.48
CA ASN A 47 2.49 -9.18 0.45
C ASN A 47 2.03 -8.28 1.62
N GLN A 48 2.94 -7.59 2.29
CA GLN A 48 2.64 -6.68 3.41
C GLN A 48 3.13 -5.26 3.15
N CYS A 49 2.32 -4.28 3.57
CA CYS A 49 2.72 -2.88 3.60
C CYS A 49 3.10 -2.50 5.02
N VAL A 50 4.31 -1.97 5.18
CA VAL A 50 4.88 -1.56 6.46
C VAL A 50 5.12 -0.06 6.44
N PHE A 51 4.87 0.59 7.57
CA PHE A 51 5.06 2.02 7.76
C PHE A 51 6.21 2.28 8.72
N TYR A 52 7.07 3.22 8.32
CA TYR A 52 8.15 3.75 9.13
C TYR A 52 7.98 5.25 9.28
N SER A 53 8.34 5.83 10.41
CA SER A 53 8.34 7.29 10.55
C SER A 53 9.40 7.89 9.63
N SER A 54 9.07 8.91 8.83
CA SER A 54 10.05 9.55 7.96
C SER A 54 11.13 10.31 8.75
N LYS A 55 10.85 10.70 9.99
CA LYS A 55 11.76 11.44 10.87
C LYS A 55 12.97 10.62 11.34
N ASN A 56 12.77 9.36 11.69
CA ASN A 56 13.79 8.53 12.33
C ASN A 56 13.83 7.07 11.85
N LEU A 57 13.04 6.73 10.82
CA LEU A 57 12.88 5.38 10.27
C LEU A 57 12.41 4.34 11.28
N HIS A 58 11.83 4.76 12.39
CA HIS A 58 11.29 3.84 13.38
C HIS A 58 10.03 3.16 12.83
N PHE A 59 9.95 1.85 13.03
CA PHE A 59 8.74 1.09 12.70
C PHE A 59 7.52 1.69 13.41
N THR A 60 6.46 1.93 12.65
CA THR A 60 5.24 2.58 13.15
C THR A 60 4.09 1.59 13.17
N SER A 61 3.81 0.96 12.04
CA SER A 61 2.68 0.04 11.90
C SER A 61 2.85 -0.89 10.71
N VAL A 62 2.01 -1.92 10.67
CA VAL A 62 1.93 -2.88 9.56
C VAL A 62 0.47 -3.09 9.18
N CYS A 63 0.22 -3.13 7.88
CA CYS A 63 -1.10 -3.44 7.34
C CYS A 63 -1.31 -4.95 7.25
N PRO A 64 -2.54 -5.47 7.42
CA PRO A 64 -2.84 -6.86 7.13
C PRO A 64 -2.34 -7.28 5.73
N PRO A 65 -1.83 -8.52 5.59
CA PRO A 65 -1.31 -8.99 4.32
C PRO A 65 -2.38 -9.01 3.23
N VAL A 66 -1.97 -8.71 2.00
CA VAL A 66 -2.76 -8.90 0.79
C VAL A 66 -2.52 -10.30 0.20
N ASP A 67 -3.32 -10.68 -0.80
CA ASP A 67 -3.38 -12.06 -1.30
C ASP A 67 -2.12 -12.48 -2.08
N THR A 68 -1.40 -11.51 -2.66
CA THR A 68 -0.21 -11.73 -3.49
C THR A 68 0.85 -10.68 -3.22
N GLU A 69 2.05 -10.87 -3.78
CA GLU A 69 3.12 -9.87 -3.70
C GLU A 69 2.65 -8.50 -4.21
N ILE A 70 3.09 -7.46 -3.50
CA ILE A 70 2.84 -6.06 -3.82
C ILE A 70 3.77 -5.66 -4.97
N THR A 71 3.23 -4.99 -5.98
CA THR A 71 3.98 -4.59 -7.19
C THR A 71 4.18 -3.09 -7.32
N ALA A 72 3.33 -2.28 -6.68
CA ALA A 72 3.48 -0.82 -6.65
C ALA A 72 2.84 -0.25 -5.38
N VAL A 73 3.41 0.85 -4.89
CA VAL A 73 2.88 1.60 -3.76
C VAL A 73 2.76 3.07 -4.18
N ALA A 74 1.65 3.70 -3.84
CA ALA A 74 1.47 5.15 -3.88
C ALA A 74 0.79 5.58 -2.59
N ALA A 75 0.89 6.85 -2.23
CA ALA A 75 0.22 7.36 -1.05
C ALA A 75 -0.19 8.82 -1.23
N ASP A 76 -1.19 9.21 -0.45
CA ASP A 76 -1.55 10.60 -0.18
C ASP A 76 -1.57 10.81 1.35
N MET A 77 -2.17 11.91 1.79
CA MET A 77 -2.24 12.29 3.20
C MET A 77 -3.05 11.28 4.04
N GLU A 78 -4.18 10.82 3.52
CA GLU A 78 -5.13 10.00 4.28
C GLU A 78 -4.98 8.51 4.00
N ARG A 79 -4.47 8.16 2.82
CA ARG A 79 -4.50 6.80 2.29
C ARG A 79 -3.19 6.38 1.65
N THR A 80 -2.95 5.08 1.72
CA THR A 80 -1.90 4.37 1.00
C THR A 80 -2.55 3.37 0.04
N TYR A 81 -2.04 3.32 -1.17
CA TYR A 81 -2.50 2.46 -2.25
C TYR A 81 -1.46 1.41 -2.54
N VAL A 82 -1.90 0.17 -2.55
CA VAL A 82 -1.02 -0.98 -2.75
C VAL A 82 -1.57 -1.81 -3.88
N ALA A 83 -0.81 -1.91 -4.97
CA ALA A 83 -1.11 -2.76 -6.10
C ALA A 83 -0.65 -4.19 -5.83
N PHE A 84 -1.52 -5.18 -6.06
CA PHE A 84 -1.20 -6.60 -5.94
C PHE A 84 -2.10 -7.40 -6.88
N GLY A 85 -1.52 -8.36 -7.63
CA GLY A 85 -2.28 -9.20 -8.56
C GLY A 85 -3.10 -8.37 -9.57
N PHE A 86 -4.42 -8.45 -9.47
CA PHE A 86 -5.38 -7.69 -10.29
C PHE A 86 -6.10 -6.58 -9.51
N CYS A 87 -5.58 -6.21 -8.34
CA CYS A 87 -6.27 -5.37 -7.39
C CYS A 87 -5.39 -4.21 -6.91
N VAL A 88 -6.06 -3.17 -6.42
CA VAL A 88 -5.45 -2.12 -5.60
C VAL A 88 -6.15 -2.10 -4.25
N ALA A 89 -5.40 -2.31 -3.17
CA ALA A 89 -5.89 -2.11 -1.81
C ALA A 89 -5.76 -0.63 -1.45
N ILE A 90 -6.83 -0.07 -0.89
CA ILE A 90 -6.86 1.25 -0.29
C ILE A 90 -6.72 1.05 1.21
N ILE A 91 -5.66 1.62 1.78
CA ILE A 91 -5.28 1.47 3.18
C ILE A 91 -5.44 2.83 3.87
N SER A 92 -6.12 2.86 5.00
CA SER A 92 -6.18 4.06 5.85
C SER A 92 -4.83 4.29 6.52
N ASN A 93 -4.22 5.46 6.34
CA ASN A 93 -2.96 5.80 7.02
C ASN A 93 -3.14 5.87 8.55
N HIS A 94 -4.31 6.32 9.01
CA HIS A 94 -4.61 6.46 10.44
C HIS A 94 -4.72 5.12 11.18
N PHE A 95 -5.32 4.12 10.52
CA PHE A 95 -5.62 2.83 11.17
C PHE A 95 -4.75 1.68 10.66
N SER A 96 -3.97 1.89 9.60
CA SER A 96 -3.20 0.85 8.91
C SER A 96 -4.06 -0.36 8.50
N LYS A 97 -5.31 -0.10 8.11
CA LYS A 97 -6.30 -1.12 7.72
C LYS A 97 -6.72 -0.96 6.27
N ILE A 98 -6.96 -2.09 5.60
CA ILE A 98 -7.52 -2.12 4.26
C ILE A 98 -8.99 -1.69 4.35
N GLU A 99 -9.33 -0.52 3.81
CA GLU A 99 -10.70 0.01 3.74
C GLU A 99 -11.47 -0.62 2.58
N ARG A 100 -10.79 -0.77 1.42
CA ARG A 100 -11.42 -1.20 0.18
C ARG A 100 -10.42 -1.87 -0.74
N ARG A 101 -10.93 -2.70 -1.65
CA ARG A 101 -10.19 -3.24 -2.79
C ARG A 101 -10.85 -2.79 -4.10
N LEU A 102 -10.04 -2.30 -5.02
CA LEU A 102 -10.46 -1.99 -6.40
C LEU A 102 -9.95 -3.10 -7.31
N ILE A 103 -10.82 -3.62 -8.18
CA ILE A 103 -10.44 -4.59 -9.20
C ILE A 103 -10.01 -3.81 -10.46
N ILE A 104 -8.81 -4.08 -10.94
CA ILE A 104 -8.23 -3.47 -12.13
C ILE A 104 -8.22 -4.50 -13.25
N GLY A 105 -8.81 -4.14 -14.39
CA GLY A 105 -8.84 -4.97 -15.59
C GLY A 105 -7.47 -5.17 -16.24
N ASN A 106 -7.46 -5.87 -17.40
CA ASN A 106 -6.33 -5.95 -18.33
C ASN A 106 -4.96 -6.32 -17.72
N GLY A 107 -4.91 -7.38 -16.91
CA GLY A 107 -3.62 -7.89 -16.40
C GLY A 107 -3.17 -7.30 -15.06
N GLY A 108 -3.95 -6.38 -14.49
CA GLY A 108 -3.70 -5.76 -13.20
C GLY A 108 -2.89 -4.47 -13.28
N PRO A 109 -2.72 -3.78 -12.14
CA PRO A 109 -2.00 -2.51 -12.06
C PRO A 109 -0.50 -2.68 -12.31
N LYS A 110 0.07 -1.79 -13.11
CA LYS A 110 1.53 -1.65 -13.32
C LYS A 110 2.08 -0.40 -12.61
N MET A 111 1.32 0.69 -12.59
CA MET A 111 1.73 1.94 -11.96
C MET A 111 0.56 2.57 -11.21
N LEU A 112 0.87 3.19 -10.08
CA LEU A 112 -0.06 3.99 -9.29
C LEU A 112 0.47 5.42 -9.19
N LEU A 113 -0.44 6.39 -9.28
CA LEU A 113 -0.17 7.78 -8.98
C LEU A 113 -1.35 8.31 -8.17
N SER A 114 -1.08 8.76 -6.93
CA SER A 114 -2.08 9.46 -6.13
C SER A 114 -1.93 10.96 -6.32
N LEU A 115 -3.05 11.63 -6.55
CA LEU A 115 -3.19 13.07 -6.68
C LEU A 115 -4.33 13.49 -5.75
N THR A 116 -4.07 13.56 -4.44
CA THR A 116 -4.99 14.00 -3.37
C THR A 116 -6.41 13.43 -3.41
N ASP A 117 -7.27 13.89 -4.32
CA ASP A 117 -8.65 13.47 -4.55
C ASP A 117 -8.82 12.41 -5.65
N ILE A 118 -7.76 12.10 -6.39
CA ILE A 118 -7.78 11.20 -7.54
C ILE A 118 -6.70 10.13 -7.40
N LEU A 119 -7.07 8.89 -7.65
CA LEU A 119 -6.12 7.79 -7.88
C LEU A 119 -6.07 7.48 -9.38
N VAL A 120 -4.89 7.57 -9.96
CA VAL A 120 -4.60 7.16 -11.33
C VAL A 120 -3.91 5.79 -11.30
N VAL A 121 -4.47 4.84 -12.05
CA VAL A 121 -3.94 3.49 -12.19
C VAL A 121 -3.66 3.21 -13.65
N VAL A 122 -2.41 2.90 -13.97
CA VAL A 122 -2.03 2.41 -15.30
C VAL A 122 -1.97 0.89 -15.23
N ASP A 123 -2.79 0.22 -16.03
CA ASP A 123 -2.79 -1.25 -16.11
C ASP A 123 -1.70 -1.79 -17.04
N LYS A 124 -1.51 -3.12 -17.08
CA LYS A 124 -0.55 -3.76 -17.98
C LYS A 124 -0.94 -3.69 -19.46
N GLY A 125 -2.21 -3.42 -19.77
CA GLY A 125 -2.70 -3.11 -21.11
C GLY A 125 -2.43 -1.67 -21.56
N ASN A 126 -1.74 -0.87 -20.73
CA ASN A 126 -1.51 0.56 -20.93
C ASN A 126 -2.79 1.41 -20.99
N THR A 127 -3.88 0.96 -20.34
CA THR A 127 -5.05 1.81 -20.13
C THR A 127 -4.91 2.60 -18.83
N ILE A 128 -5.42 3.82 -18.84
CA ILE A 128 -5.39 4.74 -17.70
C ILE A 128 -6.78 4.71 -17.06
N ASN A 129 -6.86 4.17 -15.84
CA ASN A 129 -8.06 4.13 -15.04
C ASN A 129 -7.97 5.22 -13.98
N VAL A 130 -8.98 6.09 -13.92
CA VAL A 130 -9.03 7.23 -13.00
C VAL A 130 -10.16 7.02 -12.02
N TYR A 131 -9.83 7.02 -10.72
CA TYR A 131 -10.80 6.84 -9.64
C TYR A 131 -10.85 8.09 -8.78
N THR A 132 -12.01 8.74 -8.72
CA THR A 132 -12.26 9.83 -7.78
C THR A 132 -12.52 9.30 -6.39
N GLN A 133 -11.81 9.86 -5.42
CA GLN A 133 -12.00 9.61 -4.01
C GLN A 133 -13.15 10.48 -3.49
N LYS A 134 -14.40 10.00 -3.59
CA LYS A 134 -15.48 10.65 -2.85
C LYS A 134 -15.26 10.43 -1.35
N MET A 135 -15.00 11.51 -0.61
CA MET A 135 -15.23 11.55 0.83
C MET A 135 -16.72 11.22 1.06
N ALA A 136 -17.01 10.08 1.69
CA ALA A 136 -18.30 9.89 2.31
C ALA A 136 -18.32 10.82 3.53
N ILE A 137 -19.12 11.89 3.45
CA ILE A 137 -19.47 12.74 4.58
C ILE A 137 -20.43 11.97 5.48
#